data_AF-A0A3D3CFR9-F1
#
_entry.id   AF-A0A3D3CFR9-F1
#
_cell.length_a   1.000
_cell.length_b   1.000
_cell.length_c   1.000
_cell.angle_alpha   90.00
_cell.angle_beta   90.00
_cell.angle_gamma   90.00
#
_symmetry.space_group_name_H-M   'P 1'
#
loop_
_entity.id
_entity.type
_entity.pdbx_description
1 polymer ?
#
loop_
_entity_poly.entity_id
_entity_poly.type
_entity_poly.pdbx_seq_one_letter_code
_entity_poly.pdbx_strand_id
1 'polypeptide(L)' 'MFFGYVPQRGEMTRLTAFDAVLLGRRPHLTWTVERRDLEKVEGAFEALSLQSFALRYLDELSGGEFQKVLIARALVQ' A
#
# COMPACT_ATOMS: atom_id res chain seq x y z
N MET A 1 28.96 -15.16 -16.92
CA MET A 1 28.99 -13.69 -16.88
C MET A 1 27.56 -13.23 -16.56
N PHE A 2 27.35 -12.58 -15.41
CA PHE A 2 26.03 -12.07 -15.03
C PHE A 2 25.94 -10.61 -15.42
N PHE A 3 24.93 -10.24 -16.20
CA PHE A 3 24.64 -8.84 -16.54
C PHE A 3 23.50 -8.36 -15.65
N GLY A 4 23.73 -7.26 -14.94
CA GLY A 4 22.69 -6.52 -14.21
C GLY A 4 22.25 -5.31 -15.01
N TYR A 5 20.94 -5.12 -15.16
CA TYR A 5 20.35 -3.98 -15.86
C TYR A 5 19.81 -2.97 -14.84
N VAL A 6 20.10 -1.68 -15.05
CA VAL A 6 19.55 -0.57 -14.25
C VAL A 6 18.98 0.48 -15.21
N PRO A 7 17.66 0.72 -15.20
CA PRO A 7 17.03 1.67 -16.10
C PRO A 7 17.37 3.12 -15.74
N GLN A 8 17.48 3.98 -16.77
CA GLN A 8 17.81 5.41 -16.63
C GLN A 8 16.63 6.26 -16.12
N ARG A 9 15.39 5.76 -16.28
CA ARG A 9 14.19 6.26 -15.62
C ARG A 9 13.35 5.06 -15.20
N GLY A 10 13.06 4.92 -13.91
CA GLY A 10 11.94 4.11 -13.46
C GLY A 10 10.69 4.97 -13.51
N GLU A 11 9.61 4.50 -14.12
CA GLU A 11 8.31 5.13 -13.89
C GLU A 11 8.06 5.15 -12.39
N MET A 12 7.77 6.32 -11.82
CA MET A 12 7.30 6.40 -10.44
C MET A 12 5.98 5.63 -10.40
N THR A 13 6.02 4.40 -9.87
CA THR A 13 4.84 3.54 -9.76
C THR A 13 3.78 4.32 -8.99
N ARG A 14 2.66 4.62 -9.65
CA ARG A 14 1.51 5.19 -8.97
C ARG A 14 0.98 4.12 -8.02
N LEU A 15 0.99 4.43 -6.73
CA LEU A 15 0.49 3.53 -5.70
C LEU A 15 -0.99 3.82 -5.49
N THR A 16 -1.79 2.76 -5.42
CA THR A 16 -3.16 2.88 -4.90
C THR A 16 -3.14 3.06 -3.38
N ALA A 17 -4.25 3.50 -2.81
CA ALA A 17 -4.42 3.50 -1.36
C ALA A 17 -4.20 2.09 -0.78
N PHE A 18 -4.69 1.05 -1.46
CA PHE A 18 -4.48 -0.34 -1.06
C PHE A 18 -3.01 -0.72 -1.04
N ASP A 19 -2.27 -0.43 -2.12
CA ASP A 19 -0.84 -0.72 -2.20
C ASP A 19 -0.05 0.00 -1.10
N ALA A 20 -0.42 1.25 -0.82
CA ALA A 20 0.22 2.05 0.22
C ALA A 20 0.05 1.42 1.61
N VAL A 21 -1.14 0.94 1.94
CA VAL A 21 -1.41 0.27 3.22
C VAL A 21 -0.77 -1.12 3.25
N LEU A 22 -0.87 -1.90 2.18
CA LEU A 22 -0.22 -3.22 2.07
C LEU A 22 1.30 -3.13 2.23
N LEU A 23 1.94 -2.07 1.72
CA LEU A 23 3.36 -1.79 1.95
C LEU A 23 3.70 -1.57 3.43
N GLY A 24 2.74 -1.24 4.29
CA GLY A 24 2.89 -1.25 5.74
C GLY A 24 3.21 -2.66 6.27
N ARG A 25 2.72 -3.73 5.62
CA ARG A 25 3.05 -5.12 5.97
C ARG A 25 4.46 -5.54 5.56
N ARG A 26 5.20 -4.76 4.78
CA ARG A 26 6.52 -5.16 4.22
C ARG A 26 7.50 -5.78 5.24
N PRO A 27 7.61 -5.32 6.50
CA PRO A 27 8.45 -5.99 7.51
C PRO A 27 7.99 -7.41 7.90
N HIS A 28 6.71 -7.72 7.72
CA HIS A 28 6.08 -9.00 8.04
C HIS A 28 5.87 -9.91 6.82
N LEU A 29 6.01 -9.35 5.61
CA LEU A 29 5.91 -10.12 4.38
C LEU A 29 7.12 -11.04 4.26
N THR A 30 6.85 -12.31 3.96
CA THR A 30 7.89 -13.30 3.62
C THR A 30 8.18 -13.21 2.11
N TRP A 31 8.22 -14.32 1.38
CA TRP A 31 8.40 -14.29 -0.09
C TRP A 31 7.13 -13.90 -0.87
N THR A 32 5.96 -14.01 -0.24
CA THR A 32 4.66 -13.71 -0.84
C THR A 32 3.75 -13.02 0.19
N VAL A 33 2.70 -12.38 -0.30
CA VAL A 33 1.61 -11.86 0.52
C VAL A 33 0.72 -13.03 0.92
N GLU A 34 0.55 -13.24 2.23
CA GLU A 34 -0.34 -14.26 2.75
C GLU A 34 -1.74 -13.71 3.04
N ARG A 35 -2.73 -14.60 3.15
CA ARG A 35 -4.12 -14.22 3.46
C ARG A 35 -4.22 -13.39 4.75
N ARG A 36 -3.44 -13.72 5.79
CA ARG A 36 -3.40 -12.96 7.05
C ARG A 36 -2.98 -11.50 6.87
N ASP A 37 -2.17 -11.19 5.86
CA ASP A 37 -1.71 -9.84 5.59
C ASP A 37 -2.81 -9.05 4.88
N LEU A 38 -3.54 -9.70 3.97
CA LEU A 38 -4.73 -9.14 3.33
C LEU A 38 -5.83 -8.85 4.37
N GLU A 39 -6.10 -9.79 5.28
CA GLU A 39 -7.10 -9.60 6.36
C GLU A 39 -6.75 -8.41 7.26
N LYS A 40 -5.47 -8.19 7.59
CA LYS A 40 -5.04 -7.01 8.36
C LYS A 40 -5.24 -5.71 7.58
N VAL A 41 -4.94 -5.71 6.29
CA VAL A 41 -5.16 -4.56 5.42
C VAL A 41 -6.66 -4.26 5.32
N GLU A 42 -7.48 -5.27 5.03
CA GLU A 42 -8.95 -5.14 4.99
C GLU A 42 -9.51 -4.58 6.30
N GLY A 43 -9.08 -5.11 7.45
CA GLY A 43 -9.49 -4.60 8.76
C GLY A 43 -9.13 -3.12 8.99
N ALA A 44 -7.96 -2.68 8.52
CA ALA A 44 -7.57 -1.26 8.60
C ALA A 44 -8.42 -0.38 7.66
N PHE A 45 -8.80 -0.90 6.50
CA PHE A 45 -9.71 -0.23 5.57
C PHE A 45 -11.12 -0.09 6.15
N GLU A 46 -11.61 -1.11 6.84
CA GLU A 46 -12.91 -1.07 7.53
C GLU A 46 -12.90 -0.09 8.69
N ALA A 47 -11.86 -0.13 9.55
CA ALA A 47 -11.75 0.73 10.73
C ALA A 47 -11.72 2.24 10.40
N LEU A 48 -11.22 2.62 9.22
CA LEU A 48 -11.10 4.01 8.78
C LEU A 48 -12.10 4.42 7.68
N SER A 49 -13.05 3.54 7.36
CA SER A 49 -14.03 3.71 6.28
C SER A 49 -13.37 4.12 4.96
N LEU A 50 -12.38 3.33 4.52
CA LEU A 50 -11.54 3.61 3.34
C LEU A 50 -11.88 2.77 2.10
N GLN A 51 -12.86 1.87 2.16
CA GLN A 51 -13.12 0.86 1.13
C GLN A 51 -13.34 1.47 -0.26
N SER A 52 -14.02 2.63 -0.34
CA SER A 52 -14.29 3.35 -1.59
C SER A 52 -13.03 3.96 -2.23
N PHE A 53 -11.92 4.06 -1.49
CA PHE A 53 -10.67 4.65 -1.95
C PHE A 53 -9.58 3.61 -2.24
N ALA A 54 -9.82 2.33 -1.93
CA ALA A 54 -8.82 1.27 -1.99
C ALA A 54 -8.07 1.22 -3.34
N LEU A 55 -8.81 1.35 -4.45
CA LEU A 55 -8.25 1.29 -5.81
C LEU A 55 -7.91 2.67 -6.40
N ARG A 56 -8.17 3.76 -5.68
CA ARG A 56 -7.79 5.11 -6.12
C ARG A 56 -6.30 5.34 -5.88
N TYR A 57 -5.68 6.10 -6.76
CA TYR A 57 -4.27 6.47 -6.61
C TYR A 57 -4.10 7.52 -5.50
N LEU A 58 -2.95 7.50 -4.83
CA LEU A 58 -2.67 8.43 -3.73
C LEU A 58 -2.75 9.90 -4.13
N ASP A 59 -2.42 10.23 -5.38
CA ASP A 59 -2.48 11.58 -5.96
C ASP A 59 -3.91 12.03 -6.30
N GLU A 60 -4.88 11.13 -6.27
CA GLU A 60 -6.29 11.43 -6.46
C GLU A 60 -7.01 11.74 -5.14
N LEU A 61 -6.39 11.46 -3.99
CA LEU A 61 -7.01 11.61 -2.67
C LEU A 61 -6.95 13.07 -2.18
N SER A 62 -7.99 13.50 -1.47
CA SER A 62 -7.91 14.72 -0.67
C SER A 62 -6.89 14.56 0.46
N GLY A 63 -6.42 15.69 1.02
CA GLY A 63 -5.42 15.65 2.11
C GLY A 63 -5.87 14.86 3.34
N GLY A 64 -7.16 14.92 3.70
CA GLY A 64 -7.72 14.15 4.81
C GLY A 64 -7.83 12.65 4.51
N GLU A 65 -8.19 12.28 3.27
CA GLU A 65 -8.21 10.88 2.82
C GLU A 65 -6.78 10.31 2.80
N PHE A 66 -5.82 11.06 2.27
CA PHE A 66 -4.41 10.69 2.27
C PHE A 66 -3.88 10.49 3.69
N GLN A 67 -4.22 11.38 4.63
CA GLN A 67 -3.86 11.21 6.04
C GLN A 67 -4.44 9.93 6.65
N LYS A 68 -5.71 9.59 6.35
CA LYS A 68 -6.30 8.32 6.80
C LYS A 68 -5.59 7.10 6.20
N VAL A 69 -5.17 7.16 4.94
CA VAL A 69 -4.38 6.09 4.31
C VAL A 69 -3.02 5.92 5.01
N LEU A 70 -2.34 7.02 5.38
CA LEU A 70 -1.10 6.95 6.15
C LEU A 70 -1.31 6.32 7.54
N ILE A 71 -2.43 6.64 8.21
CA ILE A 71 -2.80 6.02 9.48
C ILE A 71 -3.06 4.52 9.29
N ALA A 72 -3.86 4.12 8.28
CA ALA A 72 -4.08 2.71 7.95
C ALA A 72 -2.77 1.96 7.72
N ARG A 73 -1.84 2.54 6.95
CA ARG A 73 -0.51 1.96 6.72
C ARG A 73 0.28 1.76 8.00
N ALA A 74 0.18 2.69 8.95
CA ALA A 74 0.82 2.57 10.26
C ALA A 74 0.16 1.52 11.16
N LEU A 75 -1.18 1.35 11.08
CA LEU A 75 -1.92 0.36 11.87
C LEU A 75 -1.58 -1.07 11.49
N VAL A 76 -1.25 -1.32 10.23
CA VAL A 76 -0.91 -2.66 9.76
C VAL A 76 0.58 -2.99 9.92
N GLN A 77 1.42 -2.04 10.33
CA GLN A 77 2.87 -2.25 10.48
C GLN A 77 3.26 -3.24 11.58
#